data_AF-A0A9W6CBQ8-F1
#
_entry.id   AF-A0A9W6CBQ8-F1
#
_cell.length_a   1.000
_cell.length_b   1.000
_cell.length_c   1.000
_cell.angle_alpha   90.00
_cell.angle_beta   90.00
_cell.angle_gamma   90.00
#
_symmetry.space_group_name_H-M   'P 1'
#
loop_
_entity.id
_entity.type
_entity.pdbx_description
1 polymer ?
#
loop_
_entity_poly.entity_id
_entity_poly.type
_entity_poly.pdbx_seq_one_letter_code
_entity_poly.pdbx_strand_id
1 'polypeptide(L)' 'MGAVANDDVYRAITLYMTGVLSKEQTLEALKIRKLFNQMVFATEHSLQYLHFETREFV' A
#
# COMPACT_ATOMS: atom_id res chain seq x y z
N MET A 1 4.69 10.93 -1.19
CA MET A 1 4.62 9.58 -0.58
C MET A 1 4.01 8.64 -1.61
N GLY A 2 4.79 7.69 -2.13
CA GLY A 2 4.36 6.75 -3.18
C GLY A 2 5.17 5.44 -3.20
N ALA A 3 5.90 5.16 -2.11
CA ALA A 3 6.91 4.08 -2.10
C ALA A 3 6.30 2.68 -1.95
N VAL A 4 5.23 2.53 -1.17
CA VAL A 4 4.74 1.20 -0.74
C VAL A 4 4.27 0.33 -1.92
N ALA A 5 3.62 0.92 -2.93
CA ALA A 5 3.16 0.16 -4.09
C ALA A 5 4.30 -0.27 -5.02
N ASN A 6 5.39 0.50 -5.08
CA ASN A 6 6.52 0.21 -5.95
C ASN A 6 7.42 -0.87 -5.34
N ASP A 7 7.65 -0.80 -4.03
CA ASP A 7 8.54 -1.72 -3.30
C ASP A 7 8.04 -3.17 -3.36
N ASP A 8 6.72 -3.37 -3.23
CA ASP A 8 6.11 -4.70 -3.31
C ASP A 8 6.23 -5.34 -4.70
N VAL A 9 6.15 -4.53 -5.76
CA VAL A 9 6.30 -4.99 -7.15
C VAL A 9 7.75 -5.39 -7.43
N TYR A 10 8.71 -4.53 -7.05
CA TYR A 10 10.13 -4.83 -7.22
C TYR A 10 10.55 -6.10 -6.47
N ARG A 11 10.02 -6.29 -5.25
CA ARG A 11 10.26 -7.50 -4.47
C ARG A 11 9.71 -8.75 -5.17
N ALA A 12 8.46 -8.72 -5.64
CA ALA A 12 7.84 -9.87 -6.31
C ALA A 12 8.61 -10.27 -7.59
N ILE A 13 9.02 -9.29 -8.40
CA ILE A 13 9.80 -9.52 -9.63
C ILE A 13 11.17 -10.11 -9.29
N THR A 14 11.86 -9.57 -8.28
CA THR A 14 13.18 -10.07 -7.87
C THR A 14 13.10 -11.54 -7.45
N LEU A 15 12.12 -11.89 -6.61
CA LEU A 15 11.93 -13.26 -6.13
C LEU A 15 11.58 -14.25 -7.25
N TYR A 16 10.84 -13.81 -8.27
CA TYR A 16 10.59 -14.61 -9.47
C TYR A 16 11.87 -14.84 -10.29
N MET A 17 12.65 -13.78 -10.53
CA MET A 17 13.91 -13.88 -11.29
C MET A 17 14.94 -14.77 -10.59
N THR A 18 14.97 -14.80 -9.26
CA THR A 18 15.83 -15.70 -8.49
C THR A 18 15.27 -17.13 -8.38
N GLY A 19 14.10 -17.42 -8.97
CA GLY A 19 13.47 -18.74 -8.94
C GLY A 19 12.85 -19.11 -7.59
N VAL A 20 12.72 -18.17 -6.65
CA VAL A 20 12.12 -18.40 -5.33
C VAL A 20 10.60 -18.50 -5.44
N LEU A 21 9.99 -17.73 -6.35
CA LEU A 21 8.57 -17.80 -6.66
C LEU A 21 8.34 -18.50 -8.00
N SER A 22 7.29 -19.34 -8.05
CA SER A 22 6.76 -19.85 -9.31
C SER A 22 6.01 -18.75 -10.07
N LYS A 23 5.70 -19.01 -11.34
CA LYS A 23 4.90 -18.11 -12.17
C LYS A 23 3.52 -17.84 -11.54
N GLU A 24 2.87 -18.87 -11.03
CA GLU A 24 1.54 -18.80 -10.41
C GLU A 24 1.59 -17.96 -9.13
N GLN A 25 2.59 -18.19 -8.28
CA GLN A 25 2.78 -17.41 -7.04
C GLN A 25 3.10 -15.94 -7.33
N THR A 26 3.89 -15.68 -8.36
CA THR A 26 4.23 -14.32 -8.80
C THR A 26 3.00 -13.59 -9.33
N LEU A 27 2.14 -14.28 -10.09
CA LEU A 27 0.89 -13.72 -10.58
C LEU A 27 -0.07 -13.36 -9.43
N GLU A 28 -0.21 -14.20 -8.42
CA GLU A 28 -1.01 -13.86 -7.23
C GLU A 28 -0.42 -12.66 -6.45
N ALA A 29 0.90 -12.56 -6.35
CA ALA A 29 1.57 -11.44 -5.66
C ALA A 29 1.42 -10.11 -6.40
N LEU A 30 1.37 -10.14 -7.74
CA LEU A 30 1.23 -8.96 -8.60
C LEU A 30 -0.23 -8.58 -8.91
N LYS A 31 -1.20 -9.45 -8.59
CA LYS A 31 -2.62 -9.11 -8.77
C LYS A 31 -2.97 -7.82 -8.02
N ILE A 32 -3.85 -7.05 -8.63
CA ILE A 32 -4.39 -5.83 -8.04
C ILE A 32 -5.05 -6.20 -6.71
N ARG A 33 -4.41 -5.83 -5.60
CA ARG A 33 -5.01 -5.92 -4.27
C ARG A 33 -6.20 -4.96 -4.22
N LYS A 34 -7.16 -5.25 -3.33
CA LYS A 34 -8.31 -4.37 -3.09
C LYS A 34 -7.81 -2.93 -2.94
N LEU A 35 -8.28 -2.05 -3.83
CA LEU A 35 -7.91 -0.64 -3.79
C LEU A 35 -8.35 -0.08 -2.43
N PHE A 36 -7.39 0.50 -1.71
CA PHE A 36 -7.69 1.24 -0.51
C PHE A 36 -8.14 2.64 -0.90
N ASN A 37 -9.19 3.15 -0.27
CA ASN A 37 -9.58 4.55 -0.41
C ASN A 37 -8.54 5.40 0.33
N GLN A 38 -7.48 5.80 -0.38
CA GLN A 38 -6.52 6.76 0.13
C GLN A 38 -7.17 8.14 0.05
N MET A 39 -7.33 8.79 1.22
CA MET A 39 -7.82 10.16 1.31
C MET A 39 -6.65 11.08 1.60
N VAL A 40 -6.55 12.19 0.86
CA VAL A 40 -5.53 13.23 1.06
C VAL A 40 -6.23 14.52 1.47
N PHE A 41 -5.88 15.05 2.65
CA PHE A 41 -6.34 16.35 3.14
C PHE A 41 -5.42 17.43 2.59
N ALA A 42 -5.76 17.98 1.41
CA ALA A 42 -4.91 18.92 0.68
C ALA A 42 -5.03 20.38 1.15
N THR A 43 -5.98 20.70 2.04
CA THR A 43 -6.21 22.06 2.56
C THR A 43 -6.41 22.06 4.07
N GLU A 44 -6.08 23.17 4.73
CA GLU A 44 -6.33 23.33 6.17
C GLU A 44 -7.82 23.21 6.51
N HIS A 45 -8.71 23.71 5.64
CA HIS A 45 -10.15 23.59 5.82
C HIS A 45 -10.61 22.13 5.89
N SER A 46 -9.98 21.23 5.12
CA SER A 46 -10.34 19.81 5.14
C SER A 46 -10.06 19.13 6.49
N LEU A 47 -9.11 19.65 7.27
CA LEU A 47 -8.82 19.14 8.63
C LEU A 47 -9.91 19.49 9.65
N GLN A 48 -10.70 20.55 9.40
CA GLN A 48 -11.78 20.98 10.29
C GLN A 48 -12.93 19.98 10.36
N TYR A 49 -13.02 19.07 9.39
CA TYR A 49 -14.01 18.00 9.35
C TYR A 49 -13.59 16.73 10.11
N LEU A 50 -12.35 16.68 10.63
CA LEU A 50 -11.87 15.54 11.40
C LEU A 50 -12.49 15.55 12.80
N HIS A 51 -13.02 14.40 13.23
CA HIS A 51 -13.48 14.17 14.60
C HIS A 51 -12.54 13.16 15.27
N PHE A 52 -11.90 13.56 16.36
CA PHE A 52 -10.99 12.71 17.12
C PHE A 52 -11.75 12.01 18.24
N GLU A 53 -11.94 10.69 18.11
CA GLU A 53 -12.72 9.88 19.05
C GLU A 53 -11.92 9.56 20.33
N THR A 54 -10.66 9.17 20.18
CA THR A 54 -9.83 8.69 21.30
C THR A 54 -8.37 9.09 21.11
N ARG A 55 -7.63 9.11 22.22
CA ARG A 55 -6.17 9.20 22.22
C ARG A 55 -5.59 7.90 22.78
N GLU A 56 -4.62 7.32 22.09
CA GLU A 56 -3.79 6.25 22.63
C GLU A 56 -2.51 6.86 23.19
N PHE A 57 -2.12 6.43 24.40
CA PHE A 57 -0.79 6.68 24.93
C PHE A 57 0.07 5.47 24.56
N VAL A 58 1.10 5.70 23.74
CA VAL A 58 2.13 4.72 23.39
C VAL A 58 3.34 4.93 24.29
#